data_AF-V9ILI3-F1
#
_entry.id   AF-V9ILI3-F1
#
_cell.length_a   1.000
_cell.length_b   1.000
_cell.length_c   1.000
_cell.angle_alpha   90.00
_cell.angle_beta   90.00
_cell.angle_gamma   90.00
#
_symmetry.space_group_name_H-M   'P 1'
#
loop_
_entity.id
_entity.type
_entity.pdbx_description
1 polymer ?
#
loop_
_entity_poly.entity_id
_entity_poly.type
_entity_poly.pdbx_seq_one_letter_code
_entity_poly.pdbx_strand_id
1 'polypeptide(L)'
;MIVGLCRQPFADIRQAGLEVMAVLASQVWGQEYISSYPGLIEFLLDRNIESFKECKEAKYEVVKQLVEAEQDIFDANTMQRFREFVNQGPHYVDINTEVAIEGGP
;
A
#
# COMPACT_ATOMS: atom_id res chain seq x y z
N MET A 1 -4.36 8.45 -14.14
CA MET A 1 -3.02 8.95 -14.53
C MET A 1 -1.97 8.58 -13.47
N ILE A 2 -2.07 9.06 -12.22
CA ILE A 2 -1.07 8.81 -11.16
C ILE A 2 -0.99 7.33 -10.75
N VAL A 3 -2.14 6.64 -10.58
CA VAL A 3 -2.16 5.19 -10.27
C VAL A 3 -1.41 4.35 -11.32
N GLY A 4 -1.40 4.79 -12.57
CA GLY A 4 -0.64 4.13 -13.64
C GLY A 4 0.87 4.25 -13.46
N LEU A 5 1.34 5.37 -12.88
CA LEU A 5 2.76 5.58 -12.57
C LEU A 5 3.22 4.69 -11.42
N CYS A 6 2.40 4.52 -10.38
CA CYS A 6 2.65 3.62 -9.25
C CYS A 6 2.79 2.14 -9.64
N ARG A 7 2.46 1.76 -10.88
CA ARG A 7 2.49 0.37 -11.37
C ARG A 7 3.51 0.15 -12.49
N GLN A 8 4.32 1.15 -12.83
CA GLN A 8 5.34 1.01 -13.86
C GLN A 8 6.40 -0.03 -13.47
N PRO A 9 7.00 -0.75 -14.42
CA PRO A 9 8.06 -1.71 -14.13
C PRO A 9 9.40 -1.05 -13.78
N PHE A 10 9.51 0.26 -14.01
CA PHE A 10 10.70 1.06 -13.72
C PHE A 10 10.61 1.64 -12.29
N ALA A 11 11.59 1.30 -11.45
CA ALA A 11 11.57 1.62 -10.03
C ALA A 11 11.55 3.13 -9.74
N ASP A 12 12.27 3.92 -10.53
CA ASP A 12 12.32 5.39 -10.43
C ASP A 12 10.97 6.05 -10.73
N ILE A 13 10.30 5.65 -11.83
CA ILE A 13 8.97 6.15 -12.20
C ILE A 13 7.94 5.70 -11.17
N ARG A 14 8.03 4.44 -10.73
CA ARG A 14 7.14 3.88 -9.72
C ARG A 14 7.26 4.62 -8.41
N GLN A 15 8.48 4.79 -7.90
CA GLN A 15 8.77 5.52 -6.67
C GLN A 15 8.22 6.94 -6.76
N ALA A 16 8.54 7.70 -7.81
CA ALA A 16 8.03 9.06 -7.99
C ALA A 16 6.49 9.10 -8.03
N GLY A 17 5.86 8.11 -8.66
CA GLY A 17 4.40 7.96 -8.65
C GLY A 17 3.83 7.75 -7.25
N LEU A 18 4.47 6.91 -6.42
CA LEU A 18 4.08 6.65 -5.03
C LEU A 18 4.33 7.86 -4.13
N GLU A 19 5.42 8.60 -4.31
CA GLU A 19 5.70 9.83 -3.57
C GLU A 19 4.62 10.90 -3.84
N VAL A 20 4.23 11.07 -5.10
CA VAL A 20 3.08 11.94 -5.44
C VAL A 20 1.79 11.41 -4.81
N MET A 21 1.56 10.10 -4.85
CA MET A 21 0.38 9.48 -4.20
C MET A 21 0.36 9.74 -2.69
N ALA A 22 1.52 9.78 -2.01
CA ALA A 22 1.60 10.07 -0.59
C ALA A 22 1.19 11.52 -0.29
N VAL A 23 1.61 12.47 -1.13
CA VAL A 23 1.14 13.85 -1.04
C VAL A 23 -0.37 13.93 -1.26
N LEU A 24 -0.92 13.20 -2.23
CA LEU A 24 -2.37 13.13 -2.43
C LEU A 24 -3.10 12.57 -1.21
N ALA A 25 -2.61 11.47 -0.64
CA ALA A 25 -3.19 10.84 0.54
C ALA A 25 -3.23 11.75 1.77
N SER A 26 -2.38 12.78 1.83
CA SER A 26 -2.42 13.81 2.88
C SER A 26 -3.54 14.85 2.71
N GLN A 27 -4.22 14.86 1.57
CA GLN A 27 -5.29 15.80 1.24
C GLN A 27 -6.63 15.09 1.21
N VAL A 28 -7.68 15.71 1.79
CA VAL A 28 -9.03 15.13 1.87
C VAL A 28 -9.55 14.65 0.51
N TRP A 29 -9.46 15.50 -0.52
CA TRP A 29 -9.87 15.13 -1.89
C TRP A 29 -9.04 13.98 -2.48
N GLY A 30 -7.78 13.84 -2.07
CA GLY A 30 -6.92 12.75 -2.50
C GLY A 30 -7.25 11.44 -1.79
N GLN A 31 -7.67 11.51 -0.52
CA GLN A 31 -8.22 10.38 0.22
C GLN A 31 -9.51 9.88 -0.43
N GLU A 32 -10.43 10.77 -0.80
CA GLU A 32 -11.66 10.45 -1.55
C GLU A 32 -11.34 9.84 -2.95
N TYR A 33 -10.35 10.41 -3.64
CA TYR A 33 -9.87 9.84 -4.91
C TYR A 33 -9.33 8.42 -4.72
N ILE A 34 -8.61 8.16 -3.63
CA ILE A 34 -8.06 6.83 -3.34
C ILE A 34 -9.17 5.85 -2.95
N SER A 35 -10.13 6.25 -2.11
CA SER A 35 -11.22 5.39 -1.64
C SER A 35 -12.16 4.99 -2.77
N SER A 36 -12.37 5.87 -3.75
CA SER A 36 -13.22 5.61 -4.91
C SER A 36 -12.53 4.83 -6.05
N TYR A 37 -11.20 4.67 -6.02
CA TYR A 37 -10.47 4.00 -7.09
C TYR A 37 -10.49 2.46 -6.91
N PRO A 38 -11.08 1.68 -7.83
CA PRO A 38 -11.19 0.23 -7.69
C PRO A 38 -9.82 -0.47 -7.62
N GLY A 39 -9.63 -1.31 -6.60
CA GLY A 39 -8.41 -2.12 -6.44
C GLY A 39 -7.18 -1.35 -5.95
N LEU A 40 -7.31 -0.06 -5.61
CA LEU A 40 -6.17 0.73 -5.16
C LEU A 40 -5.80 0.42 -3.71
N ILE A 41 -6.80 0.21 -2.83
CA ILE A 41 -6.56 -0.15 -1.42
C ILE A 41 -5.85 -1.51 -1.34
N GLU A 42 -6.29 -2.49 -2.12
CA GLU A 42 -5.66 -3.81 -2.20
C GLU A 42 -4.21 -3.71 -2.70
N PHE A 43 -3.97 -2.90 -3.73
CA PHE A 43 -2.62 -2.64 -4.22
C PHE A 43 -1.73 -1.98 -3.16
N LEU A 44 -2.25 -1.00 -2.42
CA LEU A 44 -1.48 -0.31 -1.37
C LEU A 44 -1.14 -1.26 -0.21
N LEU A 45 -2.05 -2.16 0.16
CA LEU A 45 -1.90 -3.10 1.26
C LEU A 45 -1.15 -4.40 0.91
N ASP A 46 -1.04 -4.76 -0.37
CA ASP A 46 -0.36 -5.98 -0.80
C ASP A 46 1.17 -5.85 -0.65
N ARG A 47 1.79 -6.61 0.25
CA ARG A 47 3.23 -6.54 0.49
C ARG A 47 4.08 -7.24 -0.56
N ASN A 48 3.48 -8.12 -1.37
CA ASN A 48 4.20 -9.02 -2.27
C ASN A 48 4.45 -8.39 -3.65
N ILE A 49 3.75 -7.31 -3.99
CA ILE A 49 3.85 -6.66 -5.30
C ILE A 49 5.04 -5.69 -5.43
N GLU A 50 5.68 -5.33 -4.31
CA GLU A 50 6.83 -4.42 -4.33
C GLU A 50 8.15 -5.14 -4.08
N SER A 51 9.06 -5.00 -5.04
CA SER A 51 10.38 -5.64 -5.00
C SER A 51 11.47 -4.68 -4.56
N PHE A 52 11.34 -3.39 -4.93
CA PHE A 52 12.35 -2.36 -4.68
C PHE A 52 12.18 -1.76 -3.28
N LYS A 53 13.28 -1.56 -2.58
CA LYS A 53 13.28 -1.05 -1.20
C LYS A 53 12.62 0.33 -1.13
N GLU A 54 13.00 1.22 -2.03
CA GLU A 54 12.55 2.60 -2.12
C GLU A 54 11.05 2.67 -2.43
N CYS A 55 10.55 1.78 -3.29
CA CYS A 55 9.12 1.69 -3.58
C CYS A 55 8.32 1.16 -2.37
N LYS A 56 8.88 0.21 -1.59
CA LYS A 56 8.25 -0.23 -0.33
C LYS A 56 8.13 0.91 0.67
N GLU A 57 9.18 1.70 0.83
CA GLU A 57 9.20 2.87 1.73
C GLU A 57 8.21 3.94 1.26
N ALA A 58 8.21 4.28 -0.03
CA ALA A 58 7.27 5.26 -0.59
C ALA A 58 5.81 4.79 -0.45
N LYS A 59 5.51 3.51 -0.73
CA LYS A 59 4.17 2.95 -0.57
C LYS A 59 3.72 2.93 0.88
N TYR A 60 4.63 2.62 1.79
CA TYR A 60 4.37 2.71 3.22
C TYR A 60 3.99 4.13 3.64
N GLU A 61 4.67 5.15 3.10
CA GLU A 61 4.31 6.54 3.39
C GLU A 61 2.91 6.89 2.89
N VAL A 62 2.49 6.39 1.72
CA VAL A 62 1.09 6.54 1.26
C VAL A 62 0.11 6.02 2.33
N VAL A 63 0.29 4.78 2.77
CA VAL A 63 -0.62 4.16 3.76
C VAL A 63 -0.56 4.89 5.10
N LYS A 64 0.62 5.37 5.51
CA LYS A 64 0.79 6.18 6.72
C LYS A 64 0.01 7.48 6.67
N GLN A 65 -0.05 8.16 5.52
CA GLN A 65 -0.92 9.34 5.35
C GLN A 65 -2.41 8.97 5.43
N LEU A 66 -2.81 7.81 4.90
CA LEU A 66 -4.20 7.35 4.96
C LEU A 66 -4.69 6.94 6.36
N VAL A 67 -3.77 6.63 7.30
CA VAL A 67 -4.15 6.40 8.72
C VAL A 67 -4.73 7.66 9.37
N GLU A 68 -4.34 8.83 8.87
CA GLU A 68 -4.79 10.16 9.31
C GLU A 68 -5.94 10.71 8.45
N ALA A 69 -6.62 9.85 7.68
CA ALA A 69 -7.73 10.27 6.83
C ALA A 69 -8.90 10.85 7.64
N GLU A 70 -9.63 11.77 7.01
CA GLU A 70 -10.86 12.32 7.58
C GLU A 70 -11.91 11.23 7.81
N GLN A 71 -12.81 11.48 8.76
CA GLN A 71 -13.86 10.54 9.12
C GLN A 71 -14.76 10.21 7.90
N ASP A 72 -15.29 8.99 7.87
CA ASP A 72 -16.22 8.48 6.87
C ASP A 72 -15.69 8.34 5.42
N ILE A 73 -14.41 8.64 5.14
CA ILE A 73 -13.82 8.38 3.81
C ILE A 73 -13.56 6.89 3.58
N PHE A 74 -13.08 6.19 4.61
CA PHE A 74 -12.81 4.76 4.59
C PHE A 74 -13.61 4.07 5.68
N ASP A 75 -14.09 2.86 5.40
CA ASP A 75 -14.77 2.05 6.40
C ASP A 75 -13.83 1.60 7.54
N ALA A 76 -14.41 1.17 8.66
CA ALA A 76 -13.65 0.78 9.84
C ALA A 76 -12.69 -0.41 9.61
N ASN A 77 -13.05 -1.36 8.73
CA ASN A 77 -12.18 -2.50 8.42
C ASN A 77 -10.96 -2.04 7.63
N THR A 78 -11.16 -1.19 6.63
CA THR A 78 -10.09 -0.58 5.83
C THR A 78 -9.14 0.24 6.72
N MET A 79 -9.68 1.08 7.62
CA MET A 79 -8.88 1.85 8.57
C MET A 79 -8.06 0.95 9.51
N GLN A 80 -8.63 -0.17 9.97
CA GLN A 80 -7.91 -1.13 10.80
C GLN A 80 -6.72 -1.76 10.04
N ARG A 81 -6.94 -2.12 8.77
CA ARG A 81 -5.89 -2.69 7.91
C ARG A 81 -4.77 -1.69 7.63
N PHE A 82 -5.08 -0.40 7.43
CA PHE A 82 -4.05 0.64 7.33
C PHE A 82 -3.20 0.74 8.59
N ARG A 83 -3.83 0.76 9.77
CA ARG A 83 -3.12 0.80 11.06
C ARG A 83 -2.22 -0.42 11.26
N GLU A 84 -2.72 -1.60 10.94
CA GLU A 84 -1.94 -2.84 11.00
C GLU A 84 -0.74 -2.80 10.05
N PHE A 85 -0.96 -2.38 8.79
CA PHE A 85 0.09 -2.24 7.80
C PHE A 85 1.20 -1.28 8.26
N VAL A 86 0.82 -0.15 8.86
CA VAL A 86 1.76 0.84 9.39
C VAL A 86 2.51 0.31 10.61
N ASN A 87 1.82 -0.35 11.54
CA ASN A 87 2.43 -0.94 12.74
C ASN A 87 3.47 -2.02 12.42
N GLN A 88 3.26 -2.80 11.36
CA GLN A 88 4.21 -3.79 10.87
C GLN A 88 5.48 -3.18 10.26
N GLY A 89 5.39 -1.95 9.73
CA GLY A 89 6.52 -1.24 9.10
C GLY A 89 6.70 -1.53 7.59
N PRO A 90 7.58 -0.77 6.91
CA PRO A 90 7.76 -0.80 5.46
C PRO A 90 8.43 -2.09 4.93
N HIS A 91 9.18 -2.80 5.77
CA HIS A 91 9.95 -3.98 5.37
C HIS A 91 9.41 -5.30 5.93
N TYR A 92 8.23 -5.30 6.54
CA TYR A 92 7.59 -6.52 6.99
C TYR A 92 7.31 -7.45 5.81
N VAL A 93 7.59 -8.74 6.02
CA VAL A 93 7.34 -9.83 5.07
C VAL A 93 6.44 -10.82 5.77
N ASP A 94 5.36 -11.21 5.12
CA ASP A 94 4.47 -12.25 5.62
C ASP A 94 5.17 -13.61 5.49
N ILE A 95 5.46 -14.24 6.62
CA ILE A 95 6.13 -15.55 6.67
C ILE A 95 5.03 -16.62 6.59
N ASN A 96 4.28 -16.65 5.50
CA ASN A 96 3.50 -17.84 5.17
C ASN A 96 4.45 -18.88 4.59
N THR A 97 5.16 -19.59 5.47
CA THR A 97 5.83 -20.83 5.11
C THR A 97 4.76 -21.86 4.73
N GLU A 98 4.46 -22.00 3.44
CA GLU A 98 3.87 -23.23 2.92
C GLU A 98 4.89 -24.35 3.15
N VAL A 99 4.84 -24.98 4.32
CA VAL A 99 5.56 -26.22 4.58
C VAL A 99 4.86 -27.29 3.77
N ALA A 100 5.36 -27.56 2.56
CA ALA A 100 5.03 -28.79 1.84
C ALA A 100 5.49 -29.96 2.70
N ILE A 101 4.58 -30.56 3.47
CA ILE A 101 4.81 -31.87 4.09
C ILE A 101 4.88 -32.88 2.96
N GLU A 102 6.10 -33.14 2.49
CA GLU A 102 6.39 -34.27 1.61
C GLU A 102 6.19 -35.55 2.44
N GLY A 103 4.98 -36.10 2.39
CA GLY A 103 4.67 -37.43 2.90
C GLY A 103 5.42 -38.45 2.05
N GLY A 104 6.61 -38.83 2.52
CA GLY A 104 7.33 -39.99 2.00
C GLY A 104 6.59 -41.31 2.30
N PRO A 105 6.63 -42.28 1.38
CA PRO A 105 5.83 -43.52 1.42
C PRO A 105 6.19 -44.49 2.54
#